data_AF-A0AAE3LHR8-F1
#
_entry.id   AF-A0AAE3LHR8-F1
#
_cell.length_a   1.000
_cell.length_b   1.000
_cell.length_c   1.000
_cell.angle_alpha   90.00
_cell.angle_beta   90.00
_cell.angle_gamma   90.00
#
_symmetry.space_group_name_H-M   'P 1'
#
loop_
_entity.id
_entity.type
_entity.pdbx_description
1 polymer ?
#
loop_
_entity_poly.entity_id
_entity_poly.type
_entity_poly.pdbx_seq_one_letter_code
_entity_poly.pdbx_strand_id
1 'polypeptide(L)'
;MGKVSIGLRGWRFDEEDVFDSNGSIKPLAEMPPEPRQRVSRLTAIIGNACDACMLVEDDERHCNVALAVYGEPMNEVLLCDEHEPDFLYWFREEGGTEYAGSAAMKDRFLTWFADGGRAPDDYAGIEHVDSEPDALPDAAVAGEIPSLEEELEAMDEGEREALDVDLSDIDI
;
A
#
# COMPACT_ATOMS: atom_id res chain seq x y z
N MET A 1 3.99 3.32 22.93
CA MET A 1 3.25 2.94 21.70
C MET A 1 4.20 2.17 20.81
N GLY A 2 3.80 0.97 20.41
CA GLY A 2 4.50 0.23 19.38
C GLY A 2 4.24 0.87 18.02
N LYS A 3 5.21 0.72 17.12
CA LYS A 3 5.01 1.00 15.69
C LYS A 3 4.72 -0.32 15.00
N VAL A 4 3.66 -0.35 14.22
CA VAL A 4 3.16 -1.55 13.54
C VAL A 4 3.07 -1.32 12.04
N SER A 5 3.13 -2.40 11.26
CA SER A 5 2.80 -2.43 9.83
C SER A 5 1.56 -3.33 9.64
N ILE A 6 0.81 -3.12 8.56
CA ILE A 6 -0.44 -3.84 8.29
C ILE A 6 -0.36 -4.40 6.88
N GLY A 7 -0.25 -5.72 6.74
CA GLY A 7 -0.20 -6.45 5.46
C GLY A 7 1.07 -6.23 4.62
N LEU A 8 1.56 -5.00 4.54
CA LEU A 8 2.82 -4.64 3.88
C LEU A 8 3.75 -3.96 4.89
N ARG A 9 5.01 -4.37 4.91
CA ARG A 9 6.07 -3.72 5.68
C ARG A 9 6.37 -2.34 5.11
N GLY A 10 6.96 -1.45 5.91
CA GLY A 10 7.45 -0.14 5.45
C GLY A 10 6.63 1.03 5.99
N TRP A 11 5.34 1.13 5.69
CA TRP A 11 4.46 2.08 6.39
C TRP A 11 4.29 1.68 7.86
N ARG A 12 4.55 2.64 8.76
CA ARG A 12 4.56 2.44 10.20
C ARG A 12 3.49 3.30 10.84
N PHE A 13 2.57 2.64 11.55
CA PHE A 13 1.46 3.26 12.25
C PHE A 13 1.71 3.26 13.76
N ASP A 14 1.20 4.25 14.47
CA ASP A 14 1.01 4.11 15.91
C ASP A 14 -0.11 3.09 16.15
N GLU A 15 0.18 2.06 16.93
CA GLU A 15 -0.77 0.96 17.19
C GLU A 15 -2.14 1.48 17.68
N GLU A 16 -2.13 2.49 18.55
CA GLU A 16 -3.35 3.11 19.09
C GLU A 16 -4.14 3.93 18.07
N ASP A 17 -3.53 4.36 16.95
CA ASP A 17 -4.23 5.11 15.91
C ASP A 17 -5.04 4.20 14.99
N VAL A 18 -4.64 2.93 14.87
CA VAL A 18 -5.18 1.98 13.90
C VAL A 18 -5.89 0.79 14.52
N PHE A 19 -5.52 0.36 15.73
CA PHE A 19 -6.14 -0.76 16.44
C PHE A 19 -6.98 -0.31 17.62
N ASP A 20 -8.12 -0.96 17.81
CA ASP A 20 -8.95 -0.80 19.01
C ASP A 20 -8.38 -1.56 20.22
N SER A 21 -9.05 -1.48 21.37
CA SER A 21 -8.59 -2.17 22.60
C SER A 21 -8.63 -3.70 22.52
N ASN A 22 -9.30 -4.27 21.52
CA ASN A 22 -9.39 -5.71 21.28
C ASN A 22 -8.32 -6.19 20.28
N GLY A 23 -7.54 -5.28 19.70
CA GLY A 23 -6.54 -5.58 18.68
C GLY A 23 -7.11 -5.68 17.27
N SER A 24 -8.36 -5.26 17.05
CA SER A 24 -8.99 -5.22 15.72
C SER A 24 -8.75 -3.87 15.05
N ILE A 25 -8.68 -3.83 13.71
CA ILE A 25 -8.54 -2.56 12.98
C ILE A 25 -9.77 -1.68 13.26
N LYS A 26 -9.54 -0.42 13.67
CA LYS A 26 -10.59 0.58 13.88
C LYS A 26 -11.34 0.90 12.59
N PRO A 27 -12.61 1.35 12.67
CA PRO A 27 -13.27 1.97 11.53
C PRO A 27 -12.48 3.16 11.00
N LEU A 28 -12.40 3.34 9.67
CA LEU A 28 -11.64 4.43 9.04
C LEU A 28 -12.03 5.83 9.59
N ALA A 29 -13.31 6.05 9.89
CA ALA A 29 -13.82 7.31 10.44
C ALA A 29 -13.21 7.67 11.80
N GLU A 30 -12.76 6.69 12.58
CA GLU A 30 -12.17 6.87 13.91
C GLU A 30 -10.65 7.09 13.88
N MET A 31 -10.00 6.80 12.74
CA MET A 31 -8.56 6.98 12.57
C MET A 31 -8.20 8.45 12.30
N PRO A 32 -7.01 8.92 12.69
CA PRO A 32 -6.51 10.23 12.26
C PRO A 32 -6.34 10.30 10.73
N PRO A 33 -6.33 11.49 10.10
CA PRO A 33 -6.36 11.64 8.64
C PRO A 33 -5.26 10.89 7.88
N GLU A 34 -4.02 10.94 8.36
CA GLU A 34 -2.86 10.32 7.71
C GLU A 34 -2.89 8.78 7.80
N PRO A 35 -3.04 8.15 9.01
CA PRO A 35 -3.29 6.72 9.13
C PRO A 35 -4.49 6.24 8.29
N ARG A 36 -5.61 6.98 8.32
CA ARG A 36 -6.82 6.64 7.56
C ARG A 36 -6.55 6.52 6.07
N GLN A 37 -5.85 7.50 5.49
CA GLN A 37 -5.53 7.51 4.07
C GLN A 37 -4.66 6.30 3.69
N ARG A 38 -3.63 6.02 4.49
CA ARG A 38 -2.72 4.88 4.23
C ARG A 38 -3.41 3.53 4.43
N VAL A 39 -4.21 3.36 5.48
CA VAL A 39 -4.99 2.12 5.68
C VAL A 39 -6.00 1.91 4.56
N SER A 40 -6.73 2.96 4.14
CA SER A 40 -7.60 2.87 2.97
C SER A 40 -6.85 2.56 1.68
N ARG A 41 -5.61 3.05 1.52
CA ARG A 41 -4.80 2.71 0.35
C ARG A 41 -4.35 1.25 0.38
N LEU A 42 -3.98 0.72 1.55
CA LEU A 42 -3.55 -0.66 1.74
C LEU A 42 -4.57 -1.68 1.21
N THR A 43 -5.87 -1.43 1.37
CA THR A 43 -6.92 -2.35 0.86
C THR A 43 -6.89 -2.51 -0.66
N ALA A 44 -6.33 -1.55 -1.39
CA ALA A 44 -6.22 -1.58 -2.86
C ALA A 44 -4.88 -2.12 -3.36
N ILE A 45 -3.87 -2.28 -2.49
CA ILE A 45 -2.50 -2.64 -2.90
C ILE A 45 -1.96 -3.91 -2.28
N ILE A 46 -2.55 -4.39 -1.17
CA ILE A 46 -2.21 -5.69 -0.60
C ILE A 46 -2.53 -6.78 -1.64
N GLY A 47 -1.57 -7.67 -1.86
CA GLY A 47 -1.67 -8.75 -2.84
C GLY A 47 -1.22 -8.37 -4.26
N ASN A 48 -0.92 -7.10 -4.53
CA ASN A 48 -0.41 -6.69 -5.84
C ASN A 48 1.01 -7.22 -6.09
N ALA A 49 1.35 -7.35 -7.37
CA ALA A 49 2.69 -7.72 -7.79
C ALA A 49 3.74 -6.66 -7.41
N CYS A 50 4.98 -7.10 -7.23
CA CYS A 50 6.13 -6.23 -7.05
C CYS A 50 6.36 -5.35 -8.30
N ASP A 51 6.50 -4.03 -8.10
CA ASP A 51 6.72 -3.07 -9.18
C ASP A 51 8.03 -3.34 -9.93
N ALA A 52 9.08 -3.81 -9.24
CA ALA A 52 10.35 -4.17 -9.86
C ALA A 52 10.23 -5.45 -10.71
N CYS A 53 9.57 -6.50 -10.20
CA CYS A 53 9.30 -7.71 -10.99
C CYS A 53 8.59 -7.38 -12.30
N MET A 54 7.59 -6.49 -12.27
CA MET A 54 6.83 -6.05 -13.45
C MET A 54 7.70 -5.38 -14.53
N LEU A 55 8.92 -4.97 -14.22
CA LEU A 55 9.87 -4.43 -15.20
C LEU A 55 10.78 -5.50 -15.83
N VAL A 56 10.98 -6.63 -15.14
CA VAL A 56 11.92 -7.68 -15.57
C VAL A 56 11.19 -8.86 -16.20
N GLU A 57 10.00 -9.17 -15.71
CA GLU A 57 9.19 -10.29 -16.19
C GLU A 57 8.29 -9.87 -17.35
N ASP A 58 8.18 -10.74 -18.35
CA ASP A 58 7.27 -10.54 -19.49
C ASP A 58 5.80 -10.85 -19.13
N ASP A 59 5.56 -11.51 -17.98
CA ASP A 59 4.24 -11.96 -17.54
C ASP A 59 4.07 -11.75 -16.04
N GLU A 60 3.01 -11.02 -15.66
CA GLU A 60 2.68 -10.70 -14.26
C GLU A 60 2.56 -11.95 -13.38
N ARG A 61 2.20 -13.10 -13.94
CA ARG A 61 2.06 -14.36 -13.18
C ARG A 61 3.39 -14.90 -12.66
N HIS A 62 4.52 -14.42 -13.18
CA HIS A 62 5.85 -14.75 -12.67
C HIS A 62 6.36 -13.74 -11.65
N CYS A 63 5.66 -12.62 -11.45
CA CYS A 63 6.00 -11.64 -10.45
C CYS A 63 5.69 -12.17 -9.06
N ASN A 64 6.60 -11.90 -8.12
CA ASN A 64 6.33 -12.11 -6.70
C ASN A 64 5.31 -11.08 -6.20
N VAL A 65 4.48 -11.50 -5.25
CA VAL A 65 3.59 -10.59 -4.50
C VAL A 65 4.42 -9.63 -3.66
N ALA A 66 4.00 -8.37 -3.58
CA ALA A 66 4.65 -7.37 -2.78
C ALA A 66 4.46 -7.63 -1.28
N LEU A 67 5.53 -7.42 -0.50
CA LEU A 67 5.58 -7.57 0.95
C LEU A 67 6.01 -6.28 1.66
N ALA A 68 6.48 -5.28 0.90
CA ALA A 68 6.88 -3.97 1.40
C ALA A 68 6.28 -2.85 0.55
N VAL A 69 6.01 -1.72 1.21
CA VAL A 69 5.49 -0.48 0.62
C VAL A 69 6.32 0.72 1.10
N TYR A 70 6.77 1.55 0.15
CA TYR A 70 7.52 2.78 0.43
C TYR A 70 6.97 3.96 -0.36
N GLY A 71 7.17 5.17 0.16
CA GLY A 71 6.72 6.42 -0.48
C GLY A 71 5.37 6.90 0.04
N GLU A 72 4.77 7.85 -0.68
CA GLU A 72 3.47 8.43 -0.33
C GLU A 72 2.32 7.70 -1.03
N PRO A 73 1.10 7.71 -0.46
CA PRO A 73 -0.07 7.15 -1.12
C PRO A 73 -0.24 7.65 -2.56
N MET A 74 -0.67 6.75 -3.44
CA MET A 74 -0.81 6.91 -4.88
C MET A 74 0.52 6.98 -5.66
N ASN A 75 1.67 7.06 -4.98
CA ASN A 75 3.00 7.09 -5.59
C ASN A 75 3.94 6.13 -4.86
N GLU A 76 3.38 5.05 -4.32
CA GLU A 76 4.14 4.05 -3.58
C GLU A 76 4.87 3.05 -4.47
N VAL A 77 6.00 2.58 -3.96
CA VAL A 77 6.78 1.47 -4.52
C VAL A 77 6.44 0.20 -3.75
N LEU A 78 5.97 -0.82 -4.46
CA LEU A 78 5.62 -2.13 -3.96
C LEU A 78 6.73 -3.14 -4.27
N LEU A 79 7.27 -3.80 -3.24
CA LEU A 79 8.46 -4.64 -3.38
C LEU A 79 8.28 -5.99 -2.71
N CYS A 80 8.75 -7.05 -3.36
CA CYS A 80 8.96 -8.35 -2.74
C CYS A 80 10.31 -8.38 -1.99
N ASP A 81 10.56 -9.43 -1.22
CA ASP A 81 11.81 -9.62 -0.47
C ASP A 81 13.07 -9.58 -1.35
N GLU A 82 12.96 -10.00 -2.62
CA GLU A 82 14.09 -10.02 -3.55
C GLU A 82 14.50 -8.61 -4.01
N HIS A 83 13.53 -7.72 -4.24
CA HIS A 83 13.77 -6.38 -4.78
C HIS A 83 13.79 -5.27 -3.72
N GLU A 84 13.37 -5.57 -2.49
CA GLU A 84 13.47 -4.61 -1.38
C GLU A 84 14.93 -4.14 -1.11
N PRO A 85 15.95 -5.00 -1.11
CA PRO A 85 17.34 -4.59 -0.94
C PRO A 85 17.81 -3.58 -2.00
N ASP A 86 17.39 -3.74 -3.26
CA ASP A 86 17.72 -2.82 -4.35
C ASP A 86 17.17 -1.41 -4.08
N PHE A 87 15.92 -1.33 -3.62
CA PHE A 87 15.32 -0.06 -3.23
C PHE A 87 16.02 0.57 -2.03
N LEU A 88 16.35 -0.22 -1.01
CA LEU A 88 17.04 0.30 0.18
C LEU A 88 18.43 0.82 -0.16
N TYR A 89 19.17 0.11 -1.00
CA TYR A 89 20.46 0.56 -1.51
C TYR A 89 20.30 1.86 -2.31
N TRP A 90 19.40 1.90 -3.28
CA TRP A 90 19.14 3.11 -4.06
C TRP A 90 18.76 4.30 -3.18
N PHE A 91 17.87 4.06 -2.22
CA PHE A 91 17.36 5.09 -1.33
C PHE A 91 18.47 5.68 -0.45
N ARG A 92 19.35 4.84 0.10
CA ARG A 92 20.39 5.24 1.06
C ARG A 92 21.67 5.72 0.42
N GLU A 93 22.09 5.08 -0.68
CA GLU A 93 23.43 5.23 -1.24
C GLU A 93 23.44 5.95 -2.60
N GLU A 94 22.40 5.79 -3.42
CA GLU A 94 22.33 6.38 -4.78
C GLU A 94 21.49 7.67 -4.84
N GLY A 95 21.29 8.33 -3.69
CA GLY A 95 20.62 9.62 -3.59
C GLY A 95 19.10 9.57 -3.45
N GLY A 96 18.47 8.39 -3.39
CA GLY A 96 17.01 8.30 -3.33
C GLY A 96 16.36 9.02 -2.14
N THR A 97 17.11 9.28 -1.05
CA THR A 97 16.65 10.12 0.08
C THR A 97 16.16 11.52 -0.33
N GLU A 98 16.63 12.08 -1.44
CA GLU A 98 16.17 13.39 -1.94
C GLU A 98 14.70 13.37 -2.38
N TYR A 99 14.16 12.18 -2.66
CA TYR A 99 12.77 11.97 -3.07
C TYR A 99 11.87 11.50 -1.92
N ALA A 100 12.35 11.50 -0.67
CA ALA A 100 11.54 11.19 0.50
C ALA A 100 10.30 12.10 0.58
N GLY A 101 9.11 11.50 0.65
CA GLY A 101 7.83 12.22 0.65
C GLY A 101 7.43 12.84 -0.69
N SER A 102 8.16 12.56 -1.77
CA SER A 102 7.87 13.08 -3.11
C SER A 102 7.11 12.06 -3.96
N ALA A 103 6.14 12.55 -4.75
CA ALA A 103 5.46 11.74 -5.77
C ALA A 103 6.42 11.17 -6.82
N ALA A 104 7.59 11.79 -7.01
CA ALA A 104 8.59 11.32 -7.98
C ALA A 104 9.38 10.09 -7.49
N MET A 105 9.25 9.67 -6.22
CA MET A 105 10.06 8.58 -5.67
C MET A 105 9.93 7.29 -6.49
N LYS A 106 8.70 6.90 -6.81
CA LYS A 106 8.42 5.68 -7.57
C LYS A 106 9.10 5.70 -8.92
N ASP A 107 8.82 6.71 -9.72
CA ASP A 107 9.37 6.83 -11.08
C ASP A 107 10.90 6.86 -11.07
N ARG A 108 11.51 7.54 -10.10
CA ARG A 108 12.97 7.64 -9.99
C ARG A 108 13.62 6.31 -9.65
N PHE A 109 13.06 5.58 -8.68
CA PHE A 109 13.54 4.25 -8.36
C PHE A 109 13.39 3.29 -9.54
N LEU A 110 12.20 3.24 -10.15
CA LEU A 110 11.91 2.32 -11.26
C LEU A 110 12.76 2.63 -12.49
N THR A 111 13.04 3.90 -12.77
CA THR A 111 13.97 4.30 -13.85
C THR A 111 15.38 3.79 -13.57
N TRP A 112 15.90 4.06 -12.36
CA TRP A 112 17.24 3.59 -11.96
C TRP A 112 17.35 2.06 -12.04
N PHE A 113 16.31 1.35 -11.59
CA PHE A 113 16.26 -0.11 -11.63
C PHE A 113 16.19 -0.65 -13.07
N ALA A 114 15.38 -0.03 -13.94
CA ALA A 114 15.30 -0.39 -15.36
C ALA A 114 16.62 -0.15 -16.10
N ASP A 115 17.39 0.86 -15.71
CA ASP A 115 18.72 1.16 -16.25
C ASP A 115 19.82 0.19 -15.73
N GLY A 116 19.44 -0.85 -14.98
CA GLY A 116 20.34 -1.89 -14.46
C GLY A 116 20.87 -1.62 -13.05
N GLY A 117 20.32 -0.64 -12.35
CA GLY A 117 20.64 -0.38 -10.95
C GLY A 117 20.25 -1.56 -10.06
N ARG A 118 21.21 -2.10 -9.30
CA ARG A 118 21.04 -3.18 -8.33
C ARG A 118 21.89 -2.92 -7.10
N ALA A 119 21.45 -3.40 -5.96
CA ALA A 119 22.28 -3.47 -4.78
C ALA A 119 23.44 -4.46 -5.00
N PRO A 120 24.59 -4.26 -4.32
CA PRO A 120 25.62 -5.29 -4.24
C PRO A 120 25.09 -6.59 -3.63
N ASP A 121 25.61 -7.74 -4.07
CA ASP A 121 25.17 -9.08 -3.62
C ASP A 121 25.22 -9.29 -2.09
N ASP A 122 26.07 -8.54 -1.39
CA ASP A 122 26.25 -8.58 0.07
C ASP A 122 25.46 -7.50 0.82
N TYR A 123 24.64 -6.70 0.12
CA TYR A 123 23.81 -5.69 0.73
C TYR A 123 22.64 -6.35 1.48
N ALA A 124 22.89 -6.68 2.74
CA ALA A 124 21.83 -7.05 3.65
C ALA A 124 20.88 -5.85 3.78
N GLY A 125 19.62 -6.05 3.39
CA GLY A 125 18.55 -5.07 3.53
C GLY A 125 18.21 -4.76 5.00
N ILE A 126 16.93 -4.64 5.31
CA ILE A 126 16.49 -4.50 6.70
C ILE A 126 16.13 -5.89 7.23
N GLU A 127 16.70 -6.28 8.37
CA GLU A 127 16.19 -7.43 9.12
C GLU A 127 14.84 -7.02 9.76
N HIS A 128 13.75 -7.57 9.24
CA HIS A 128 12.41 -7.35 9.79
C HIS A 128 12.13 -8.35 10.90
N VAL A 129 11.66 -7.87 12.04
CA VAL A 129 11.14 -8.75 13.10
C VAL A 129 9.71 -9.11 12.72
N ASP A 130 9.55 -10.20 11.97
CA ASP A 130 8.24 -10.65 11.47
C ASP A 130 7.57 -11.59 12.48
N SER A 131 6.41 -11.18 12.99
CA SER A 131 5.44 -12.09 13.61
C SER A 131 4.30 -12.25 12.60
N GLU A 132 4.46 -13.19 11.66
CA GLU A 132 3.43 -13.58 10.68
C GLU A 132 3.10 -12.51 9.59
N PRO A 133 3.96 -12.34 8.57
CA PRO A 133 3.82 -11.27 7.56
C PRO A 133 2.57 -11.41 6.68
N ASP A 134 2.09 -12.63 6.47
CA ASP A 134 0.90 -12.93 5.64
C ASP A 134 -0.42 -12.87 6.43
N ALA A 135 -0.36 -12.76 7.76
CA ALA A 135 -1.55 -12.69 8.59
C ALA A 135 -2.09 -11.25 8.61
N LEU A 136 -3.11 -10.99 7.81
CA LEU A 136 -3.86 -9.73 7.91
C LEU A 136 -4.63 -9.73 9.24
N PRO A 137 -4.58 -8.63 10.02
CA PRO A 137 -5.40 -8.53 11.22
C PRO A 137 -6.88 -8.56 10.85
N ASP A 138 -7.69 -9.17 11.71
CA ASP A 138 -9.14 -9.13 11.56
C ASP A 138 -9.60 -7.68 11.54
N ALA A 139 -10.28 -7.29 10.46
CA ALA A 139 -11.05 -6.06 10.46
C ALA A 139 -12.05 -6.17 11.61
N ALA A 140 -12.18 -5.11 12.44
CA ALA A 140 -13.32 -5.07 13.36
C ALA A 140 -14.56 -5.31 12.50
N VAL A 141 -15.38 -6.28 12.89
CA VAL A 141 -16.60 -6.64 12.17
C VAL A 141 -17.54 -5.43 12.18
N ALA A 142 -17.30 -4.48 11.29
CA ALA A 142 -18.35 -3.73 10.69
C ALA A 142 -19.12 -4.78 9.90
N GLY A 143 -20.41 -4.97 10.23
CA GLY A 143 -21.29 -5.80 9.43
C GLY A 143 -21.13 -5.45 7.95
N GLU A 144 -21.37 -6.43 7.08
CA GLU A 144 -21.35 -6.37 5.61
C GLU A 144 -21.10 -4.95 5.10
N ILE A 145 -19.89 -4.67 4.58
CA ILE A 145 -19.63 -3.44 3.85
C ILE A 145 -20.74 -3.36 2.80
N PRO A 146 -21.66 -2.38 2.89
CA PRO A 146 -22.80 -2.32 1.99
C PRO A 146 -22.26 -2.25 0.56
N SER A 147 -22.94 -2.91 -0.36
CA SER A 147 -22.58 -2.74 -1.76
C SER A 147 -22.71 -1.26 -2.14
N LEU A 148 -21.97 -0.83 -3.16
CA LEU A 148 -22.11 0.52 -3.71
C LEU A 148 -23.58 0.81 -4.08
N GLU A 149 -24.34 -0.20 -4.48
CA GLU A 149 -25.78 -0.10 -4.77
C GLU A 149 -26.60 0.17 -3.51
N GLU A 150 -26.33 -0.51 -2.40
CA GLU A 150 -27.02 -0.30 -1.12
C GLU A 150 -26.69 1.07 -0.52
N GLU A 151 -25.43 1.50 -0.63
CA GLU A 151 -25.00 2.82 -0.18
C GLU A 151 -25.68 3.90 -1.02
N LEU A 152 -25.72 3.73 -2.34
CA LEU A 152 -26.46 4.61 -3.24
C LEU A 152 -27.95 4.61 -2.89
N GLU A 153 -28.60 3.47 -2.60
CA GLU A 153 -30.01 3.36 -2.20
C GLU A 153 -30.34 3.99 -0.83
N ALA A 154 -29.34 4.11 0.05
CA ALA A 154 -29.47 4.79 1.34
C ALA A 154 -29.32 6.32 1.27
N MET A 155 -28.70 6.85 0.20
CA MET A 155 -28.52 8.30 0.01
C MET A 155 -29.84 9.04 -0.21
N ASP A 156 -29.89 10.32 0.13
CA ASP A 156 -31.05 11.14 -0.21
C ASP A 156 -31.03 11.57 -1.69
N GLU A 157 -32.21 11.93 -2.22
CA GLU A 157 -32.38 12.27 -3.64
C GLU A 157 -31.50 13.46 -4.07
N GLY A 158 -31.24 14.43 -3.17
CA GLY A 158 -30.40 15.59 -3.47
C GLY A 158 -28.91 15.26 -3.50
N GLU A 159 -28.46 14.32 -2.66
CA GLU A 159 -27.06 13.85 -2.64
C GLU A 159 -26.75 12.99 -3.87
N ARG A 160 -27.71 12.19 -4.35
CA ARG A 160 -27.58 11.44 -5.60
C ARG A 160 -27.51 12.34 -6.83
N GLU A 161 -28.35 13.37 -6.89
CA GLU A 161 -28.42 14.29 -8.03
C GLU A 161 -27.13 15.13 -8.16
N ALA A 162 -26.43 15.38 -7.06
CA ALA A 162 -25.14 16.08 -7.05
C ALA A 162 -23.97 15.25 -7.61
N LEU A 163 -24.10 13.92 -7.68
CA LEU A 163 -23.03 13.02 -8.12
C LEU A 163 -22.97 12.82 -9.65
N ASP A 164 -23.96 13.29 -10.42
CA ASP A 164 -24.03 13.28 -11.90
C ASP A 164 -23.42 12.01 -12.54
N VAL A 165 -23.74 10.84 -12.00
CA VAL A 165 -23.25 9.56 -12.52
C VAL A 165 -24.14 9.14 -13.67
N ASP A 166 -23.71 9.42 -14.90
CA ASP A 166 -24.37 8.92 -16.11
C ASP A 166 -24.07 7.42 -16.30
N LEU A 167 -24.97 6.58 -15.79
CA LEU A 167 -24.88 5.12 -15.87
C LEU A 167 -25.27 4.56 -17.26
N SER A 168 -25.55 5.41 -18.25
CA SER A 168 -25.83 4.95 -19.62
C SER A 168 -24.57 4.57 -20.42
N ASP A 169 -23.37 4.84 -19.88
CA ASP A 169 -22.07 4.48 -20.47
C ASP A 169 -21.45 3.18 -19.88
N ILE A 170 -22.09 2.56 -18.87
CA ILE A 170 -21.68 1.25 -18.35
C ILE A 170 -22.52 0.17 -19.05
N ASP A 171 -22.09 -0.21 -20.26
CA ASP A 171 -22.53 -1.45 -20.89
C ASP A 171 -21.82 -2.63 -20.20
N ILE A 172 -22.60 -3.50 -19.53
CA ILE A 172 -22.20 -4.83 -19.07
C ILE A 172 -22.41 -5.85 -20.18
#